data_AF-A0A448W1P6-F1
#
_entry.id   AF-A0A448W1P6-F1
#
_cell.length_a   1.000
_cell.length_b   1.000
_cell.length_c   1.000
_cell.angle_alpha   90.00
_cell.angle_beta   90.00
_cell.angle_gamma   90.00
#
_symmetry.space_group_name_H-M   'P 1'
#
loop_
_entity.id
_entity.type
_entity.pdbx_description
1 polymer ?
#
loop_
_entity_poly.entity_id
_entity_poly.type
_entity_poly.pdbx_seq_one_letter_code
_entity_poly.pdbx_strand_id
1 'polypeptide(L)'
;MERDEFKILVKSMKAVYAQPTFLPDQDAFNVWYALLKDLPYELASMAVQKHMLTEKFPPTIADLRAKANEVVERPAEEMSELEAWALVRKAIGNSNYHAEEEFARLPKVCRIAVGSPANLREWAMMDSDQVATVEQSHFIRNYRTAAKRMTEDRKLPPAFRERIAEHRRKHAELKSRDQPEIEAKAEEKIEQTEEKPSGMSAETRKKLDELLRKISI
;
A
#
# COMPACT_ATOMS: atom_id res chain seq x y z
N MET A 1 4.45 -26.06 5.95
CA MET A 1 5.10 -27.32 5.53
C MET A 1 6.30 -27.59 6.42
N GLU A 2 6.66 -28.85 6.56
CA GLU A 2 7.84 -29.31 7.28
C GLU A 2 9.12 -29.22 6.43
N ARG A 3 10.27 -29.28 7.09
CA ARG A 3 11.57 -29.13 6.43
C ARG A 3 11.84 -30.25 5.44
N ASP A 4 11.41 -31.48 5.75
CA ASP A 4 11.59 -32.63 4.87
C ASP A 4 10.69 -32.57 3.63
N GLU A 5 9.47 -32.05 3.78
CA GLU A 5 8.57 -31.76 2.67
C GLU A 5 9.20 -30.71 1.74
N PHE A 6 9.77 -29.65 2.30
CA PHE A 6 10.45 -28.63 1.50
C PHE A 6 11.68 -29.18 0.75
N LYS A 7 12.41 -30.15 1.32
CA LYS A 7 13.50 -30.84 0.60
C LYS A 7 13.01 -31.53 -0.68
N ILE A 8 11.80 -32.10 -0.67
CA ILE A 8 11.21 -32.74 -1.86
C ILE A 8 10.97 -31.68 -2.95
N LEU A 9 10.42 -30.52 -2.59
CA LEU A 9 10.18 -29.41 -3.52
C LEU A 9 11.49 -28.86 -4.11
N VAL A 10 12.54 -28.73 -3.30
CA VAL A 10 13.85 -28.27 -3.79
C VAL A 10 14.45 -29.28 -4.78
N LYS A 11 14.33 -30.58 -4.50
CA LYS A 11 14.79 -31.63 -5.42
C LYS A 11 14.05 -31.57 -6.76
N SER A 12 12.73 -31.39 -6.75
CA SER A 12 11.95 -31.28 -7.99
C SER A 12 12.35 -30.03 -8.80
N MET A 13 12.48 -28.88 -8.13
CA MET A 13 12.89 -27.65 -8.82
C MET A 13 14.30 -27.75 -9.41
N LYS A 14 15.27 -28.36 -8.69
CA LYS A 14 16.63 -28.56 -9.23
C LYS A 14 16.71 -29.57 -10.37
N ALA A 15 15.78 -30.53 -10.44
CA ALA A 15 15.69 -31.47 -11.56
C ALA A 15 15.24 -30.77 -12.86
N VAL A 16 14.40 -29.74 -12.76
CA VAL A 16 13.94 -28.94 -13.90
C VAL A 16 14.92 -27.81 -14.23
N TYR A 17 15.42 -27.13 -13.19
CA TYR A 17 16.31 -25.98 -13.31
C TYR A 17 17.73 -26.35 -12.88
N ALA A 18 18.53 -26.86 -13.82
CA ALA A 18 19.88 -27.38 -13.57
C ALA A 18 20.98 -26.29 -13.39
N GLN A 19 20.60 -25.04 -13.13
CA GLN A 19 21.57 -23.95 -12.95
C GLN A 19 22.32 -24.11 -11.62
N PRO A 20 23.67 -24.12 -11.60
CA PRO A 20 24.44 -24.32 -10.36
C PRO A 20 24.20 -23.24 -9.30
N THR A 21 23.82 -22.03 -9.72
CA THR A 21 23.52 -20.88 -8.85
C THR A 21 22.14 -20.95 -8.20
N PHE A 22 21.27 -21.86 -8.63
CA PHE A 22 19.91 -21.98 -8.11
C PHE A 22 19.90 -22.82 -6.83
N LEU A 23 19.59 -22.18 -5.70
CA LEU A 23 19.64 -22.78 -4.35
C LEU A 23 20.99 -23.49 -4.09
N PRO A 24 22.12 -22.75 -4.12
CA PRO A 24 23.45 -23.34 -4.24
C PRO A 24 23.89 -24.07 -2.96
N ASP A 25 23.46 -23.60 -1.78
CA ASP A 25 23.96 -24.06 -0.49
C ASP A 25 22.86 -24.23 0.57
N GLN A 26 23.29 -24.63 1.76
CA GLN A 26 22.40 -24.88 2.91
C GLN A 26 21.78 -23.59 3.46
N ASP A 27 22.45 -22.44 3.33
CA ASP A 27 21.96 -21.17 3.82
C ASP A 27 20.83 -20.65 2.93
N ALA A 28 20.99 -20.73 1.61
CA ALA A 28 19.94 -20.47 0.65
C ALA A 28 18.71 -21.36 0.90
N PHE A 29 18.93 -22.65 1.16
CA PHE A 29 17.86 -23.57 1.55
C PHE A 29 17.12 -23.09 2.80
N ASN A 30 17.85 -22.69 3.85
CA ASN A 30 17.27 -22.27 5.12
C ASN A 30 16.45 -20.99 4.98
N VAL A 31 16.94 -20.02 4.19
CA VAL A 31 16.23 -18.76 3.90
C VAL A 31 14.94 -19.04 3.15
N TRP A 32 14.99 -19.85 2.09
CA TRP A 32 13.80 -20.21 1.33
C TRP A 32 12.77 -20.94 2.18
N TYR A 33 13.22 -21.91 2.98
CA TYR A 33 12.35 -22.62 3.91
C TYR A 33 11.68 -21.65 4.89
N ALA A 34 12.46 -20.74 5.51
CA ALA A 34 11.91 -19.76 6.45
C ALA A 34 10.84 -18.85 5.81
N LEU A 35 10.98 -18.55 4.52
CA LEU A 35 10.09 -17.68 3.75
C LEU A 35 8.92 -18.40 3.07
N LEU A 36 8.86 -19.74 3.08
CA LEU A 36 7.78 -20.51 2.46
C LEU A 36 7.12 -21.51 3.42
N LYS A 37 7.67 -21.75 4.62
CA LYS A 37 7.17 -22.74 5.58
C LYS A 37 5.73 -22.51 6.04
N ASP A 38 5.22 -21.28 5.94
CA ASP A 38 3.82 -20.93 6.24
C ASP A 38 2.84 -21.48 5.21
N LEU A 39 3.30 -21.85 4.00
CA LEU A 39 2.45 -22.49 3.00
C LEU A 39 2.21 -23.97 3.36
N PRO A 40 0.96 -24.47 3.24
CA PRO A 40 0.69 -25.91 3.25
C PRO A 40 1.47 -26.62 2.13
N TYR A 41 1.94 -27.84 2.40
CA TYR A 41 2.77 -28.59 1.44
C TYR A 41 2.07 -28.78 0.10
N GLU A 42 0.79 -29.19 0.11
CA GLU A 42 0.00 -29.39 -1.11
C GLU A 42 -0.05 -28.11 -1.97
N LEU A 43 -0.32 -26.97 -1.32
CA LEU A 43 -0.40 -25.69 -2.01
C LEU A 43 0.95 -25.28 -2.62
N ALA A 44 2.03 -25.44 -1.86
CA ALA A 44 3.37 -25.14 -2.35
C ALA A 44 3.80 -26.09 -3.48
N SER A 45 3.44 -27.37 -3.40
CA SER A 45 3.67 -28.35 -4.46
C SER A 45 2.96 -27.96 -5.74
N MET A 46 1.67 -27.59 -5.67
CA MET A 46 0.92 -27.10 -6.83
C MET A 46 1.52 -25.81 -7.42
N ALA A 47 1.95 -24.88 -6.57
CA ALA A 47 2.59 -23.64 -7.02
C ALA A 47 3.91 -23.91 -7.75
N VAL A 48 4.75 -24.79 -7.20
CA VAL A 48 6.02 -25.22 -7.80
C VAL A 48 5.78 -25.92 -9.14
N GLN A 49 4.83 -26.86 -9.19
CA GLN A 49 4.47 -27.56 -10.43
C GLN A 49 3.95 -26.58 -11.49
N LYS A 50 3.05 -25.67 -11.11
CA LYS A 50 2.53 -24.64 -12.00
C LYS A 50 3.67 -23.80 -12.59
N HIS A 51 4.59 -23.34 -11.76
CA HIS A 51 5.76 -22.57 -12.21
C HIS A 51 6.63 -23.38 -13.19
N MET A 52 6.94 -24.63 -12.86
CA MET A 52 7.74 -25.51 -13.74
C MET A 52 7.08 -25.78 -15.09
N LEU A 53 5.75 -25.73 -15.18
CA LEU A 53 5.00 -25.92 -16.41
C LEU A 53 4.91 -24.65 -17.27
N THR A 54 4.91 -23.46 -16.66
CA THR A 54 4.68 -22.20 -17.39
C THR A 54 5.94 -21.37 -17.62
N GLU A 55 6.96 -21.51 -16.77
CA GLU A 55 8.13 -20.64 -16.76
C GLU A 55 9.42 -21.37 -17.11
N LYS A 56 10.21 -20.75 -18.00
CA LYS A 56 11.51 -21.27 -18.46
C LYS A 56 12.64 -21.02 -17.47
N PHE A 57 12.49 -20.03 -16.59
CA PHE A 57 13.53 -19.60 -15.65
C PHE A 57 13.26 -20.13 -14.23
N PRO A 58 14.32 -20.36 -13.43
CA PRO A 58 14.15 -20.80 -12.06
C PRO A 58 13.29 -19.81 -11.26
N PRO A 59 12.39 -20.29 -10.39
CA PRO A 59 11.52 -19.42 -9.62
C PRO A 59 12.30 -18.55 -8.64
N THR A 60 11.73 -17.40 -8.31
CA THR A 60 12.01 -16.70 -7.07
C THR A 60 10.99 -17.08 -6.00
N ILE A 61 11.26 -16.74 -4.73
CA ILE A 61 10.30 -16.91 -3.63
C ILE A 61 8.99 -16.14 -3.90
N ALA A 62 9.09 -14.98 -4.57
CA ALA A 62 7.94 -14.16 -4.93
C ALA A 62 7.06 -14.87 -5.99
N ASP A 63 7.69 -15.54 -6.96
CA ASP A 63 6.96 -16.29 -8.00
C ASP A 63 6.17 -17.44 -7.39
N LEU A 64 6.79 -18.23 -6.50
CA LEU A 64 6.10 -19.34 -5.84
C LEU A 64 4.92 -18.86 -4.98
N ARG A 65 5.06 -17.72 -4.29
CA ARG A 65 3.96 -17.11 -3.53
C ARG A 65 2.84 -16.59 -4.43
N ALA A 66 3.19 -15.99 -5.56
CA ALA A 66 2.21 -15.56 -6.57
C ALA A 66 1.45 -16.79 -7.13
N LYS A 67 2.16 -17.83 -7.54
CA LYS A 67 1.56 -19.07 -8.04
C LYS A 67 0.71 -19.79 -6.99
N ALA A 68 1.12 -19.79 -5.72
CA ALA A 68 0.31 -20.32 -4.63
C ALA A 68 -1.02 -19.56 -4.50
N ASN A 69 -1.00 -18.23 -4.56
CA ASN A 69 -2.23 -17.44 -4.53
C ASN A 69 -3.12 -17.72 -5.75
N GLU A 70 -2.53 -17.81 -6.95
CA GLU A 70 -3.26 -18.17 -8.18
C GLU A 70 -3.84 -19.60 -8.16
N VAL A 71 -3.38 -20.49 -7.28
CA VAL A 71 -3.92 -21.86 -7.14
C VAL A 71 -5.13 -21.90 -6.21
N VAL A 72 -5.08 -21.15 -5.10
CA VAL A 72 -6.22 -21.03 -4.17
C VAL A 72 -7.35 -20.25 -4.82
N GLU A 73 -7.00 -19.24 -5.61
CA GLU A 73 -7.97 -18.49 -6.38
C GLU A 73 -8.42 -19.35 -7.57
N ARG A 74 -9.72 -19.68 -7.62
CA ARG A 74 -10.37 -19.66 -8.93
C ARG A 74 -10.03 -18.29 -9.53
N PRO A 75 -9.83 -18.15 -10.84
CA PRO A 75 -10.06 -16.84 -11.45
C PRO A 75 -11.54 -16.52 -11.19
N ALA A 76 -11.86 -16.04 -9.99
CA ALA A 76 -12.89 -15.07 -9.81
C ALA A 76 -12.41 -13.99 -10.74
N GLU A 77 -13.06 -13.89 -11.91
CA GLU A 77 -12.94 -12.76 -12.80
C GLU A 77 -12.67 -11.56 -11.91
N GLU A 78 -11.42 -11.06 -11.94
CA GLU A 78 -11.06 -9.92 -11.12
C GLU A 78 -12.07 -8.87 -11.52
N MET A 79 -13.01 -8.59 -10.62
CA MET A 79 -14.20 -7.83 -10.94
C MET A 79 -13.73 -6.56 -11.63
N SER A 80 -14.20 -6.38 -12.87
CA SER A 80 -13.70 -5.29 -13.68
C SER A 80 -14.04 -3.97 -12.99
N GLU A 81 -13.29 -2.93 -13.30
CA GLU A 81 -13.51 -1.60 -12.71
C GLU A 81 -14.95 -1.11 -12.92
N LEU A 82 -15.53 -1.45 -14.08
CA LEU A 82 -16.91 -1.10 -14.42
C LEU A 82 -17.93 -1.97 -13.70
N GLU A 83 -17.66 -3.26 -13.49
CA GLU A 83 -18.50 -4.12 -12.65
C GLU A 83 -18.49 -3.65 -11.19
N ALA A 84 -17.31 -3.32 -10.67
CA ALA A 84 -17.16 -2.76 -9.33
C ALA A 84 -17.92 -1.45 -9.18
N TRP A 85 -17.83 -0.57 -10.17
CA TRP A 85 -18.60 0.65 -10.21
C TRP A 85 -20.10 0.39 -10.30
N ALA A 86 -20.56 -0.58 -11.10
CA ALA A 86 -21.97 -0.92 -11.21
C ALA A 86 -22.56 -1.37 -9.87
N LEU A 87 -21.81 -2.16 -9.08
CA LEU A 87 -22.21 -2.52 -7.71
C LEU A 87 -22.34 -1.30 -6.80
N VAL A 88 -21.36 -0.40 -6.85
CA VAL A 88 -21.37 0.83 -6.05
C VAL A 88 -22.49 1.76 -6.48
N ARG A 89 -22.70 1.96 -7.78
CA ARG A 89 -23.81 2.75 -8.32
C ARG A 89 -25.16 2.22 -7.88
N LYS A 90 -25.33 0.89 -7.86
CA LYS A 90 -26.53 0.25 -7.32
C LYS A 90 -26.71 0.54 -5.83
N ALA A 91 -25.63 0.44 -5.04
CA ALA A 91 -25.65 0.77 -3.62
C ALA A 91 -26.01 2.25 -3.37
N ILE A 92 -25.46 3.18 -4.15
CA ILE A 92 -25.76 4.62 -4.04
C ILE A 92 -27.26 4.88 -4.14
N GLY A 93 -27.98 4.19 -5.04
CA GLY A 93 -29.42 4.37 -5.24
C GLY A 93 -30.29 4.17 -3.98
N ASN A 94 -29.84 3.38 -3.01
CA ASN A 94 -30.53 3.17 -1.73
C ASN A 94 -29.79 3.81 -0.53
N SER A 95 -28.63 4.41 -0.75
CA SER A 95 -27.74 4.88 0.31
C SER A 95 -28.15 6.21 0.94
N ASN A 96 -29.14 6.92 0.41
CA ASN A 96 -29.66 8.12 1.07
C ASN A 96 -30.14 7.81 2.51
N TYR A 97 -30.82 6.66 2.67
CA TYR A 97 -31.32 6.20 3.97
C TYR A 97 -30.60 4.96 4.50
N HIS A 98 -30.06 4.09 3.63
CA HIS A 98 -29.51 2.77 4.01
C HIS A 98 -28.00 2.64 3.75
N ALA A 99 -27.24 3.74 3.85
CA ALA A 99 -25.81 3.77 3.50
C ALA A 99 -24.97 2.69 4.21
N GLU A 100 -25.22 2.47 5.50
CA GLU A 100 -24.48 1.47 6.31
C GLU A 100 -24.72 0.04 5.82
N GLU A 101 -25.98 -0.31 5.55
CA GLU A 101 -26.35 -1.64 5.08
C GLU A 101 -25.81 -1.91 3.67
N GLU A 102 -25.96 -0.94 2.77
CA GLU A 102 -25.47 -1.04 1.40
C GLU A 102 -23.93 -1.11 1.38
N PHE A 103 -23.26 -0.31 2.20
CA PHE A 103 -21.80 -0.36 2.34
C PHE A 103 -21.34 -1.73 2.85
N ALA A 104 -22.01 -2.30 3.85
CA ALA A 104 -21.65 -3.60 4.41
C ALA A 104 -21.80 -4.74 3.38
N ARG A 105 -22.79 -4.66 2.49
CA ARG A 105 -23.02 -5.63 1.41
C ARG A 105 -21.96 -5.58 0.31
N LEU A 106 -21.30 -4.44 0.11
CA LEU A 106 -20.27 -4.30 -0.92
C LEU A 106 -19.06 -5.22 -0.67
N PRO A 107 -18.42 -5.74 -1.73
CA PRO A 107 -17.16 -6.47 -1.61
C PRO A 107 -16.07 -5.65 -0.91
N LYS A 108 -15.15 -6.32 -0.21
CA LYS A 108 -14.10 -5.67 0.60
C LYS A 108 -13.27 -4.65 -0.19
N VAL A 109 -12.91 -4.97 -1.44
CA VAL A 109 -12.16 -4.06 -2.33
C VAL A 109 -12.96 -2.78 -2.59
N CYS A 110 -14.26 -2.91 -2.89
CA CYS A 110 -15.16 -1.78 -3.10
C CYS A 110 -15.31 -0.94 -1.83
N ARG A 111 -15.46 -1.56 -0.65
CA ARG A 111 -15.53 -0.82 0.63
C ARG A 111 -14.28 0.02 0.89
N ILE A 112 -13.09 -0.52 0.60
CA ILE A 112 -11.83 0.24 0.72
C ILE A 112 -11.80 1.40 -0.28
N ALA A 113 -12.26 1.19 -1.51
CA ALA A 113 -12.26 2.21 -2.55
C ALA A 113 -13.26 3.35 -2.29
N VAL A 114 -14.43 3.01 -1.74
CA VAL A 114 -15.45 3.98 -1.28
C VAL A 114 -14.99 4.69 0.00
N GLY A 115 -14.29 3.99 0.88
CA GLY A 115 -13.72 4.54 2.12
C GLY A 115 -14.69 4.45 3.30
N SER A 116 -15.88 5.03 3.19
CA SER A 116 -16.86 5.04 4.28
C SER A 116 -18.33 4.97 3.80
N PRO A 117 -19.27 4.52 4.66
CA PRO A 117 -20.70 4.61 4.38
C PRO A 117 -21.19 6.06 4.18
N ALA A 118 -20.57 7.03 4.86
CA ALA A 118 -20.92 8.44 4.70
C ALA A 118 -20.72 8.91 3.25
N ASN A 119 -19.64 8.47 2.60
CA ASN A 119 -19.37 8.79 1.20
C ASN A 119 -20.48 8.26 0.27
N LEU A 120 -21.04 7.06 0.54
CA LEU A 120 -22.18 6.55 -0.24
C LEU A 120 -23.43 7.41 -0.07
N ARG A 121 -23.68 7.90 1.14
CA ARG A 121 -24.81 8.80 1.42
C ARG A 121 -24.63 10.13 0.71
N GLU A 122 -23.43 10.71 0.79
CA GLU A 122 -23.09 11.96 0.10
C GLU A 122 -23.31 11.82 -1.41
N TRP A 123 -22.77 10.77 -2.04
CA TRP A 123 -23.00 10.50 -3.46
C TRP A 123 -24.47 10.27 -3.81
N ALA A 124 -25.27 9.72 -2.89
CA ALA A 124 -26.71 9.55 -3.12
C ALA A 124 -27.50 10.87 -3.10
N MET A 125 -26.94 11.92 -2.48
CA MET A 125 -27.52 13.26 -2.40
C MET A 125 -26.97 14.22 -3.47
N MET A 126 -25.90 13.82 -4.17
CA MET A 126 -25.30 14.58 -5.28
C MET A 126 -26.08 14.42 -6.58
N ASP A 127 -25.79 15.31 -7.54
CA ASP A 127 -26.32 15.19 -8.90
C ASP A 127 -25.82 13.90 -9.58
N SER A 128 -26.73 13.19 -10.24
CA SER A 128 -26.46 11.91 -10.90
C SER A 128 -25.36 12.03 -11.94
N ASP A 129 -25.30 13.16 -12.66
CA ASP A 129 -24.30 13.38 -13.71
C ASP A 129 -22.90 13.62 -13.12
N GLN A 130 -22.82 14.33 -11.99
CA GLN A 130 -21.56 14.50 -11.25
C GLN A 130 -21.05 13.16 -10.72
N VAL A 131 -21.94 12.33 -10.15
CA VAL A 131 -21.59 11.00 -9.62
C VAL A 131 -21.12 10.07 -10.74
N ALA A 132 -21.81 10.09 -11.88
CA ALA A 132 -21.50 9.24 -13.02
C ALA A 132 -20.19 9.61 -13.74
N THR A 133 -19.56 10.75 -13.42
CA THR A 133 -18.35 11.22 -14.11
C THR A 133 -17.18 11.38 -13.15
N VAL A 134 -17.26 12.35 -12.23
CA VAL A 134 -16.18 12.70 -11.31
C VAL A 134 -16.00 11.59 -10.28
N GLU A 135 -17.07 11.22 -9.56
CA GLU A 135 -16.98 10.22 -8.50
C GLU A 135 -16.68 8.83 -9.05
N GLN A 136 -17.21 8.48 -10.23
CA GLN A 136 -16.81 7.26 -10.95
C GLN A 136 -15.29 7.23 -11.18
N SER A 137 -14.70 8.32 -11.69
CA SER A 137 -13.27 8.39 -12.01
C SER A 137 -12.39 8.36 -10.76
N HIS A 138 -12.86 8.94 -9.65
CA HIS A 138 -12.18 8.89 -8.35
C HIS A 138 -12.25 7.47 -7.77
N PHE A 139 -13.45 6.86 -7.80
CA PHE A 139 -13.67 5.49 -7.36
C PHE A 139 -12.79 4.50 -8.12
N ILE A 140 -12.74 4.56 -9.46
CA ILE A 140 -11.94 3.63 -10.28
C ILE A 140 -10.46 3.71 -9.90
N ARG A 141 -9.91 4.92 -9.71
CA ARG A 141 -8.52 5.11 -9.27
C ARG A 141 -8.26 4.51 -7.88
N ASN A 142 -9.18 4.73 -6.94
CA ASN A 142 -9.09 4.16 -5.60
C ASN A 142 -9.23 2.64 -5.62
N TYR A 143 -10.13 2.10 -6.45
CA TYR A 143 -10.35 0.68 -6.65
C TYR A 143 -9.10 -0.01 -7.17
N ARG A 144 -8.46 0.51 -8.23
CA ARG A 144 -7.18 -0.01 -8.74
C ARG A 144 -6.12 -0.08 -7.65
N THR A 145 -6.01 0.97 -6.85
CA THR A 145 -5.05 1.05 -5.74
C THR A 145 -5.37 0.05 -4.64
N ALA A 146 -6.64 -0.08 -4.26
CA ALA A 146 -7.10 -1.01 -3.24
C ALA A 146 -6.93 -2.48 -3.68
N ALA A 147 -7.31 -2.80 -4.92
CA ALA A 147 -7.15 -4.12 -5.51
C ALA A 147 -5.67 -4.53 -5.53
N LYS A 148 -4.79 -3.65 -6.04
CA LYS A 148 -3.34 -3.88 -6.06
C LYS A 148 -2.77 -4.10 -4.65
N ARG A 149 -3.16 -3.28 -3.67
CA ARG A 149 -2.71 -3.48 -2.28
C ARG A 149 -3.18 -4.80 -1.70
N MET A 150 -4.42 -5.20 -1.98
CA MET A 150 -4.95 -6.48 -1.49
C MET A 150 -4.24 -7.69 -2.12
N THR A 151 -3.90 -7.62 -3.41
CA THR A 151 -3.13 -8.68 -4.08
C THR A 151 -1.69 -8.74 -3.58
N GLU A 152 -1.05 -7.59 -3.35
CA GLU A 152 0.29 -7.51 -2.76
C GLU A 152 0.32 -8.04 -1.33
N ASP A 153 -0.59 -7.58 -0.47
CA ASP A 153 -0.68 -8.03 0.93
C ASP A 153 -0.92 -9.54 1.01
N ARG A 154 -1.71 -10.11 0.10
CA ARG A 154 -1.93 -11.57 0.04
C ARG A 154 -0.68 -12.37 -0.23
N LYS A 155 0.33 -11.81 -0.91
CA LYS A 155 1.61 -12.51 -1.15
C LYS A 155 2.42 -12.65 0.15
N LEU A 156 2.13 -11.85 1.17
CA LEU A 156 2.88 -11.82 2.42
C LEU A 156 2.32 -12.81 3.46
N PRO A 157 3.18 -13.46 4.27
CA PRO A 157 2.74 -14.29 5.40
C PRO A 157 1.84 -13.52 6.37
N PRO A 158 0.79 -14.15 6.96
CA PRO A 158 -0.07 -13.51 7.97
C PRO A 158 0.73 -12.86 9.13
N ALA A 159 1.65 -13.61 9.74
CA ALA A 159 2.49 -13.12 10.83
C ALA A 159 3.44 -11.97 10.43
N PHE A 160 3.76 -11.84 9.13
CA PHE A 160 4.56 -10.73 8.63
C PHE A 160 3.70 -9.47 8.43
N ARG A 161 2.48 -9.62 7.93
CA ARG A 161 1.50 -8.52 7.82
C ARG A 161 1.15 -7.91 9.16
N GLU A 162 0.95 -8.74 10.18
CA GLU A 162 0.65 -8.26 11.54
C GLU A 162 1.79 -7.43 12.12
N ARG A 163 3.05 -7.88 11.93
CA ARG A 163 4.23 -7.11 12.33
C ARG A 163 4.35 -5.78 11.59
N ILE A 164 4.06 -5.76 10.29
CA ILE A 164 3.99 -4.50 9.53
C ILE A 164 2.92 -3.57 10.10
N ALA A 165 1.72 -4.09 10.38
CA ALA A 165 0.63 -3.31 10.95
C ALA A 165 0.94 -2.77 12.36
N GLU A 166 1.59 -3.57 13.19
CA GLU A 166 2.09 -3.14 14.50
C GLU A 166 3.13 -2.02 14.38
N HIS A 167 4.11 -2.16 13.48
CA HIS A 167 5.11 -1.12 13.26
C HIS A 167 4.50 0.18 12.73
N ARG A 168 3.49 0.09 11.84
CA ARG A 168 2.73 1.25 11.37
C ARG A 168 1.97 1.95 12.50
N ARG A 169 1.35 1.19 13.42
CA ARG A 169 0.66 1.75 14.61
C ARG A 169 1.64 2.48 15.52
N LYS A 170 2.76 1.84 15.89
CA LYS A 170 3.81 2.46 16.71
C LYS A 170 4.35 3.74 16.07
N HIS A 171 4.59 3.73 14.77
CA HIS A 171 5.05 4.93 14.05
C HIS A 171 3.98 6.04 14.03
N ALA A 172 2.70 5.71 13.91
CA ALA A 172 1.62 6.70 13.99
C ALA A 172 1.48 7.29 15.41
N GLU A 173 1.59 6.46 16.44
CA GLU A 173 1.59 6.87 17.84
C GLU A 173 2.76 7.81 18.16
N LEU A 174 3.98 7.46 17.74
CA LEU A 174 5.17 8.33 17.88
C LEU A 174 4.94 9.68 17.20
N LYS A 175 4.46 9.67 15.94
CA LYS A 175 4.18 10.90 15.20
C LYS A 175 3.12 11.77 15.91
N SER A 176 2.08 11.18 16.48
CA SER A 176 1.04 11.91 17.22
C SER A 176 1.53 12.50 18.55
N ARG A 177 2.49 11.86 19.20
CA ARG A 177 3.12 12.34 20.45
C ARG A 177 4.07 13.50 20.19
N ASP A 178 4.80 13.46 19.08
CA ASP A 178 5.78 14.47 18.72
C ASP A 178 5.14 15.68 18.00
N GLN A 179 3.93 15.53 17.46
CA GLN A 179 3.16 16.57 16.77
C GLN A 179 3.04 17.89 17.57
N PRO A 180 2.61 17.90 18.85
CA PRO A 180 2.52 19.14 19.63
C PRO A 180 3.88 19.79 19.90
N GLU A 181 4.97 19.01 20.00
CA GLU A 181 6.30 19.56 20.24
C GLU A 181 6.91 20.16 18.96
N ILE A 182 6.57 19.61 17.80
CA ILE A 182 6.95 20.14 16.48
C ILE A 182 6.16 21.42 16.18
N GLU A 183 4.86 21.45 16.49
CA GLU A 183 4.00 22.62 16.34
C GLU A 183 4.43 23.76 17.28
N ALA A 184 4.71 23.48 18.55
CA ALA A 184 5.23 24.47 19.49
C ALA A 184 6.58 25.06 19.05
N LYS A 185 7.50 24.24 18.51
CA LYS A 185 8.78 24.72 17.97
C LYS A 185 8.62 25.49 16.65
N ALA A 186 7.57 25.23 15.89
CA ALA A 186 7.24 25.99 14.69
C ALA A 186 6.63 27.35 15.06
N GLU A 187 5.75 27.39 16.05
CA GLU A 187 5.16 28.61 16.61
C GLU A 187 6.24 29.49 17.26
N GLU A 188 7.12 28.94 18.10
CA GLU A 188 8.26 29.68 18.67
C GLU A 188 9.18 30.26 17.59
N LYS A 189 9.38 29.54 16.48
CA LYS A 189 10.16 30.05 15.35
C LYS A 189 9.45 31.19 14.63
N ILE A 190 8.12 31.13 14.49
CA ILE A 190 7.33 32.20 13.86
C ILE A 190 7.35 33.44 14.75
N GLU A 191 7.15 33.30 16.06
CA GLU A 191 7.20 34.38 17.05
C GLU A 191 8.58 35.06 17.08
N GLN A 192 9.67 34.27 17.08
CA GLN A 192 11.04 34.81 17.00
C GLN A 192 11.37 35.53 15.68
N THR A 193 10.62 35.23 14.61
CA THR A 193 10.78 35.90 13.31
C THR A 193 9.97 37.21 13.26
N GLU A 194 8.84 37.27 13.97
CA GLU A 194 8.01 38.48 14.10
C GLU A 194 8.57 39.49 15.12
N GLU A 195 9.25 39.04 16.19
CA GLU A 195 9.83 39.94 17.21
C GLU A 195 11.11 40.67 16.78
N LYS A 196 11.77 40.28 15.68
CA LYS A 196 12.89 41.04 15.13
C LYS A 196 12.36 42.16 14.24
N PRO A 197 12.51 43.45 14.61
CA PRO A 197 12.07 44.53 13.74
C PRO A 197 12.84 44.47 12.42
N SER A 198 12.08 44.39 11.33
CA SER A 198 12.55 44.56 9.95
C SER A 198 13.20 45.92 9.79
N GLY A 199 14.50 45.98 10.06
CA GLY A 199 15.31 47.18 9.95
C GLY A 199 16.74 46.78 9.64
N MET A 200 17.33 47.41 8.62
CA MET A 200 18.72 47.19 8.22
C MET A 200 19.66 47.10 9.44
N SER A 201 20.53 46.08 9.45
CA SER A 201 21.53 45.90 10.50
C SER A 201 22.34 47.19 10.70
N ALA A 202 22.81 47.44 11.92
CA ALA A 202 23.58 48.64 12.25
C ALA A 202 24.83 48.82 11.35
N GLU A 203 25.39 47.71 10.87
CA GLU A 203 26.52 47.72 9.95
C GLU A 203 26.11 48.15 8.54
N THR A 204 24.93 47.73 8.09
CA THR A 204 24.36 48.13 6.80
C THR A 204 23.92 49.59 6.81
N ARG A 205 23.42 50.11 7.95
CA ARG A 205 23.13 51.54 8.13
C ARG A 205 24.39 52.40 8.06
N LYS A 206 25.49 51.98 8.73
CA LYS A 206 26.79 52.66 8.64
C LYS A 206 27.33 52.72 7.21
N LYS A 207 27.28 51.59 6.49
CA LYS A 207 27.72 51.51 5.09
C LYS A 207 26.88 52.39 4.16
N LEU A 208 25.58 52.49 4.41
CA LEU A 208 24.69 53.37 3.66
C LEU A 208 24.98 54.86 3.93
N ASP A 209 25.19 55.25 5.18
CA ASP A 209 25.55 56.64 5.54
C ASP A 209 26.91 57.06 4.96
N GLU A 210 27.87 56.14 4.92
CA GLU A 210 29.19 56.37 4.29
C GLU A 210 29.08 56.57 2.77
N LEU A 211 28.20 55.81 2.11
CA LEU A 211 27.93 55.95 0.68
C LEU A 211 27.21 57.26 0.36
N LEU A 212 26.21 57.64 1.15
CA LEU A 212 25.47 58.90 0.96
C LEU A 212 26.37 60.13 1.18
N ARG A 213 27.32 60.07 2.12
CA ARG A 213 28.33 61.12 2.30
C ARG A 213 29.29 61.25 1.11
N LYS A 214 29.58 60.16 0.40
CA LYS A 214 30.45 60.18 -0.79
C LYS A 214 29.77 60.72 -2.05
N ILE A 215 28.44 60.67 -2.10
CA ILE A 215 27.65 61.12 -3.26
C ILE A 215 27.24 62.60 -3.13
N SER A 216 27.33 63.18 -1.94
CA SER A 216 27.04 64.58 -1.69
C SER A 216 28.29 65.48 -1.82
N ILE A 217 28.86 65.56 -3.03
CA ILE A 217 29.70 66.67 -3.50
C ILE A 217 29.26 67.04 -4.92
#